data_AF-A0A0F9N2Y9-F1
#
_entry.id   AF-A0A0F9N2Y9-F1
#
_cell.length_a   1.000
_cell.length_b   1.000
_cell.length_c   1.000
_cell.angle_alpha   90.00
_cell.angle_beta   90.00
_cell.angle_gamma   90.00
#
_symmetry.space_group_name_H-M   'P 1'
#
loop_
_entity.id
_entity.type
_entity.pdbx_description
1 polymer ?
#
loop_
_entity_poly.entity_id
_entity_poly.type
_entity_poly.pdbx_seq_one_letter_code
_entity_poly.pdbx_strand_id
1 'polypeptide(L)'
;MSIKAECHSDDRVREASFDAAPYFVQASAESIGALAECGWGGDYPADYVAQFMAEHNKEVRLMFKYLDLVSDKKDAPGFECHVDEADAMAWLKENRKALALTLEMGKKEK
;
A
#
# COMPACT_ATOMS: atom_id res chain seq x y z
N MET A 1 -14.96 -0.83 7.73
CA MET A 1 -13.99 -1.93 7.56
C MET A 1 -12.63 -1.31 7.33
N SER A 2 -11.61 -1.75 8.06
CA SER A 2 -10.22 -1.30 7.88
C SER A 2 -9.49 -2.20 6.90
N ILE A 3 -8.52 -1.66 6.16
CA ILE A 3 -7.60 -2.43 5.32
C ILE A 3 -6.23 -2.40 5.96
N LYS A 4 -5.78 -3.52 6.55
CA LYS A 4 -4.44 -3.53 7.17
C LYS A 4 -3.37 -3.37 6.10
N ALA A 5 -2.37 -2.58 6.43
CA ALA A 5 -1.17 -2.42 5.64
C ALA A 5 0.02 -2.13 6.56
N GLU A 6 1.21 -2.39 6.04
CA GLU A 6 2.47 -2.07 6.69
C GLU A 6 3.48 -1.52 5.70
N CYS A 7 4.40 -0.70 6.21
CA CYS A 7 5.57 -0.27 5.47
C CYS A 7 6.79 -0.18 6.39
N HIS A 8 7.97 -0.34 5.81
CA HIS A 8 9.23 -0.24 6.54
C HIS A 8 10.35 0.31 5.65
N SER A 9 11.33 0.96 6.27
CA SER A 9 12.62 1.19 5.60
C SER A 9 13.33 -0.15 5.38
N ASP A 10 14.14 -0.26 4.32
CA ASP A 10 14.81 -1.53 3.97
C ASP A 10 15.76 -2.01 5.09
N ASP A 11 16.34 -1.05 5.82
CA ASP A 11 17.20 -1.30 6.98
C ASP A 11 16.43 -1.60 8.27
N ARG A 12 15.08 -1.64 8.22
CA ARG A 12 14.16 -1.91 9.33
C ARG A 12 14.30 -0.95 10.52
N VAL A 13 14.93 0.21 10.35
CA VAL A 13 15.04 1.24 11.42
C VAL A 13 13.68 1.87 11.71
N ARG A 14 12.81 1.98 10.70
CA ARG A 14 11.44 2.48 10.84
C ARG A 14 10.46 1.48 10.24
N GLU A 15 9.41 1.21 10.99
CA GLU A 15 8.30 0.34 10.59
C GLU A 15 7.00 1.00 11.03
N ALA A 16 5.95 0.86 10.23
CA ALA A 16 4.63 1.40 10.52
C ALA A 16 3.54 0.45 10.04
N SER A 17 2.55 0.19 10.90
CA SER A 17 1.29 -0.46 10.51
C SER A 17 0.18 0.59 10.46
N PHE A 18 -0.69 0.51 9.46
CA PHE A 18 -1.73 1.51 9.22
C PHE A 18 -2.98 0.94 8.55
N ASP A 19 -4.05 1.72 8.54
CA ASP A 19 -5.28 1.44 7.79
C ASP A 19 -5.20 2.12 6.41
N ALA A 20 -5.16 1.33 5.34
CA ALA A 20 -5.09 1.79 3.96
C ALA A 20 -6.46 2.15 3.36
N ALA A 21 -7.57 1.98 4.09
CA ALA A 21 -8.90 2.34 3.60
C ALA A 21 -9.01 3.77 3.03
N PRO A 22 -8.36 4.82 3.60
CA PRO A 22 -8.38 6.16 3.02
C PRO A 22 -7.83 6.23 1.59
N TYR A 23 -6.78 5.46 1.27
CA TYR A 23 -6.27 5.38 -0.10
C TYR A 23 -7.29 4.74 -1.05
N PHE A 24 -7.91 3.63 -0.63
CA PHE A 24 -8.88 2.88 -1.44
C PHE A 24 -10.15 3.67 -1.76
N VAL A 25 -10.53 4.62 -0.89
CA VAL A 25 -11.65 5.53 -1.11
C VAL A 25 -11.41 6.44 -2.32
N GLN A 26 -10.20 6.98 -2.47
CA GLN A 26 -9.88 7.95 -3.54
C GLN A 26 -9.28 7.31 -4.79
N ALA A 27 -8.60 6.16 -4.65
CA ALA A 27 -7.83 5.54 -5.73
C ALA A 27 -8.71 5.16 -6.93
N SER A 28 -8.19 5.30 -8.15
CA SER A 28 -8.89 4.85 -9.35
C SER A 28 -8.99 3.32 -9.39
N ALA A 29 -9.87 2.79 -10.26
CA ALA A 29 -9.93 1.35 -10.48
C ALA A 29 -8.61 0.80 -11.06
N GLU A 30 -7.94 1.60 -11.89
CA GLU A 30 -6.64 1.26 -12.49
C GLU A 30 -5.55 1.16 -11.44
N SER A 31 -5.47 2.11 -10.50
CA SER A 31 -4.46 2.07 -9.42
C SER A 31 -4.64 0.86 -8.50
N ILE A 32 -5.89 0.53 -8.13
CA ILE A 32 -6.17 -0.67 -7.35
C ILE A 32 -5.90 -1.95 -8.16
N GLY A 33 -6.18 -1.93 -9.46
CA GLY A 33 -5.85 -3.03 -10.37
C GLY A 33 -4.34 -3.29 -10.41
N ALA A 34 -3.53 -2.25 -10.61
CA ALA A 34 -2.07 -2.34 -10.59
C ALA A 34 -1.54 -2.84 -9.25
N LEU A 35 -2.13 -2.39 -8.14
CA LEU A 35 -1.80 -2.88 -6.80
C LEU A 35 -2.11 -4.38 -6.64
N ALA A 36 -3.26 -4.84 -7.16
CA ALA A 36 -3.60 -6.26 -7.15
C ALA A 36 -2.68 -7.09 -8.06
N GLU A 37 -2.25 -6.53 -9.19
CA GLU A 37 -1.34 -7.18 -10.15
C GLU A 37 0.05 -7.40 -9.58
N CYS A 38 0.57 -6.47 -8.78
CA CYS A 38 1.84 -6.66 -8.08
C CYS A 38 1.72 -7.51 -6.80
N GLY A 39 0.55 -8.09 -6.53
CA GLY A 39 0.36 -8.94 -5.35
C GLY A 39 0.24 -8.14 -4.04
N TRP A 40 -0.25 -6.90 -4.12
CA TRP A 40 -0.52 -6.01 -2.99
C TRP A 40 0.70 -5.50 -2.21
N GLY A 41 1.92 -5.70 -2.73
CA GLY A 41 3.12 -5.21 -2.06
C GLY A 41 4.38 -5.31 -2.93
N GLY A 42 5.46 -4.70 -2.44
CA GLY A 42 6.81 -4.89 -2.98
C GLY A 42 7.07 -4.29 -4.37
N ASP A 43 6.22 -3.37 -4.83
CA ASP A 43 6.39 -2.67 -6.11
C ASP A 43 5.74 -1.26 -6.02
N TYR A 44 6.02 -0.41 -7.02
CA TYR A 44 5.59 1.00 -7.05
C TYR A 44 4.10 1.24 -6.76
N PRO A 45 3.13 0.39 -7.19
CA PRO A 45 1.74 0.56 -6.80
C PRO A 45 1.50 0.54 -5.28
N ALA A 46 2.24 -0.29 -4.53
CA ALA A 46 2.17 -0.34 -3.08
C ALA A 46 2.85 0.87 -2.43
N ASP A 47 3.94 1.35 -3.01
CA ASP A 47 4.62 2.58 -2.57
C ASP A 47 3.69 3.79 -2.60
N TYR A 48 2.86 3.92 -3.63
CA TYR A 48 1.86 4.99 -3.72
C TYR A 48 0.84 4.95 -2.57
N VAL A 49 0.53 3.76 -2.03
CA VAL A 49 -0.32 3.63 -0.84
C VAL A 49 0.38 4.28 0.37
N ALA A 50 1.64 3.93 0.62
CA ALA A 50 2.40 4.50 1.75
C ALA A 50 2.61 6.01 1.58
N GLN A 51 2.96 6.47 0.39
CA GLN A 51 3.16 7.89 0.10
C GLN A 51 1.90 8.71 0.36
N PHE A 52 0.74 8.25 -0.12
CA PHE A 52 -0.54 8.88 0.21
C PHE A 52 -0.80 8.85 1.72
N MET A 53 -0.59 7.69 2.35
CA MET A 53 -0.85 7.51 3.78
C MET A 53 0.11 8.29 4.69
N ALA A 54 1.22 8.83 4.20
CA ALA A 54 2.08 9.75 4.96
C ALA A 54 1.35 11.04 5.38
N GLU A 55 0.33 11.46 4.64
CA GLU A 55 -0.50 12.62 5.02
C GLU A 55 -1.55 12.25 6.09
N HIS A 56 -1.90 10.96 6.19
CA HIS A 56 -3.00 10.46 7.03
C HIS A 56 -2.54 9.66 8.25
N ASN A 57 -1.29 9.19 8.28
CA ASN A 57 -0.73 8.38 9.36
C ASN A 57 0.62 8.94 9.82
N LYS A 58 0.74 9.21 11.12
CA LYS A 58 1.94 9.81 11.72
C LYS A 58 3.17 8.92 11.60
N GLU A 59 3.04 7.61 11.76
CA GLU A 59 4.19 6.69 11.76
C GLU A 59 4.73 6.48 10.35
N VAL A 60 3.83 6.36 9.35
CA VAL A 60 4.22 6.36 7.93
C VAL A 60 4.98 7.65 7.58
N ARG A 61 4.48 8.80 8.04
CA ARG A 61 5.19 10.08 7.86
C ARG A 61 6.58 10.11 8.52
N LEU A 62 6.72 9.51 9.70
CA LEU A 62 8.00 9.45 10.40
C LEU A 62 9.01 8.53 9.69
N MET A 63 8.53 7.47 9.02
CA MET A 63 9.36 6.65 8.14
C MET A 63 9.89 7.48 6.97
N PHE A 64 9.04 8.19 6.22
CA PHE A 64 9.52 9.03 5.11
C PHE A 64 10.49 10.12 5.58
N LYS A 65 10.23 10.76 6.73
CA LYS A 65 11.19 11.70 7.32
C LYS A 65 12.55 11.06 7.65
N TYR A 66 12.56 9.80 8.07
CA TYR A 66 13.81 9.07 8.28
C TYR A 66 14.56 8.87 6.97
N LEU A 67 13.87 8.39 5.93
CA LEU A 67 14.44 8.19 4.59
C LEU A 67 15.05 9.49 4.04
N ASP A 68 14.34 10.61 4.16
CA ASP A 68 14.84 11.93 3.77
C ASP A 68 16.14 12.30 4.49
N LEU A 69 16.21 12.04 5.81
CA LEU A 69 17.38 12.35 6.64
C LEU A 69 18.62 11.50 6.33
N VAL A 70 18.45 10.36 5.66
CA VAL A 70 19.55 9.45 5.33
C VAL A 70 19.80 9.32 3.84
N SER A 71 19.09 10.10 3.02
CA SER A 71 19.08 10.04 1.55
C SER A 71 20.42 10.37 0.89
N ASP A 72 21.31 11.08 1.59
CA ASP A 72 22.64 11.47 1.15
C ASP A 72 23.73 10.41 1.43
N LYS A 73 23.38 9.34 2.15
CA LYS A 73 24.29 8.23 2.42
C LYS A 73 24.47 7.37 1.17
N LYS A 74 25.69 6.86 0.98
CA LYS A 74 26.04 5.97 -0.15
C LYS A 74 25.11 4.74 -0.25
N ASP A 75 24.68 4.21 0.89
CA ASP A 75 23.81 3.05 1.01
C ASP A 75 22.47 3.46 1.66
N ALA A 76 21.90 4.58 1.20
CA ALA A 76 20.61 5.06 1.68
C ALA A 76 19.53 3.98 1.46
N PRO A 77 18.78 3.58 2.51
CA PRO A 77 17.73 2.59 2.37
C PRO A 77 16.58 3.15 1.53
N GLY A 78 15.94 2.28 0.76
CA GLY A 78 14.60 2.51 0.27
C GLY A 78 13.57 2.16 1.33
N PHE A 79 12.37 1.83 0.86
CA PHE A 79 11.30 1.32 1.71
C PHE A 79 10.45 0.34 0.92
N GLU A 80 9.69 -0.47 1.65
CA GLU A 80 8.69 -1.35 1.08
C GLU A 80 7.35 -1.12 1.77
N CYS A 81 6.28 -1.35 1.03
CA CYS A 81 4.90 -1.29 1.50
C CYS A 81 4.16 -2.58 1.09
N HIS A 82 3.28 -3.05 1.97
CA HIS A 82 2.42 -4.20 1.72
C HIS A 82 1.02 -3.97 2.29
N VAL A 83 0.00 -4.27 1.49
CA VAL A 83 -1.41 -4.21 1.85
C VAL A 83 -1.94 -5.64 2.01
N ASP A 84 -2.70 -5.90 3.06
CA ASP A 84 -3.33 -7.20 3.27
C ASP A 84 -4.38 -7.47 2.18
N GLU A 85 -4.13 -8.49 1.35
CA GLU A 85 -5.03 -8.86 0.25
C GLU A 85 -6.45 -9.18 0.74
N ALA A 86 -6.58 -9.91 1.85
CA ALA A 86 -7.87 -10.40 2.31
C ALA A 86 -8.75 -9.24 2.78
N ASP A 87 -8.18 -8.31 3.56
CA ASP A 87 -8.86 -7.10 4.00
C ASP A 87 -9.17 -6.17 2.81
N ALA A 88 -8.24 -6.02 1.86
CA ALA A 88 -8.44 -5.21 0.65
C ALA A 88 -9.60 -5.75 -0.19
N MET A 89 -9.62 -7.06 -0.45
CA MET A 89 -10.69 -7.70 -1.22
C MET A 89 -12.03 -7.68 -0.49
N ALA A 90 -12.04 -7.86 0.84
CA ALA A 90 -13.26 -7.72 1.64
C ALA A 90 -13.83 -6.30 1.55
N TRP A 91 -12.98 -5.28 1.69
CA TRP A 91 -13.40 -3.89 1.55
C TRP A 91 -13.95 -3.59 0.15
N LEU A 92 -13.29 -4.09 -0.90
CA LEU A 92 -13.74 -3.92 -2.29
C LEU A 92 -15.10 -4.58 -2.54
N LYS A 93 -15.35 -5.76 -1.98
CA LYS A 93 -16.66 -6.45 -2.10
C LYS A 93 -17.79 -5.67 -1.45
N GLU A 94 -17.50 -4.89 -0.41
CA GLU A 94 -18.51 -4.05 0.24
C GLU A 94 -18.71 -2.72 -0.49
N ASN A 95 -17.62 -2.05 -0.86
CA ASN A 95 -17.63 -0.63 -1.26
C ASN A 95 -17.48 -0.41 -2.77
N ARG A 96 -16.87 -1.36 -3.50
CA ARG A 96 -16.55 -1.25 -4.94
C ARG A 96 -16.79 -2.57 -5.67
N LYS A 97 -17.99 -3.14 -5.51
CA LYS A 97 -18.41 -4.47 -5.99
C LYS A 97 -18.00 -4.79 -7.43
N ALA A 98 -18.19 -3.86 -8.37
CA ALA A 98 -17.85 -4.07 -9.77
C ALA A 98 -16.35 -4.34 -9.96
N LEU A 99 -15.49 -3.59 -9.27
CA LEU A 99 -14.05 -3.79 -9.33
C LEU A 99 -13.63 -5.11 -8.67
N ALA A 100 -14.23 -5.46 -7.52
CA ALA A 100 -13.97 -6.74 -6.86
C ALA A 100 -14.24 -7.93 -7.80
N LEU A 101 -15.37 -7.91 -8.52
CA LEU A 101 -15.73 -8.94 -9.49
C LEU A 101 -14.71 -9.03 -10.64
N THR A 102 -14.29 -7.90 -11.20
CA THR A 102 -13.26 -7.87 -12.26
C THR A 102 -11.96 -8.52 -11.80
N LEU A 103 -11.48 -8.19 -10.61
CA LEU A 103 -10.24 -8.74 -10.06
C LEU A 103 -10.34 -10.25 -9.78
N GLU A 104 -11.49 -10.73 -9.28
CA GLU A 104 -11.72 -12.16 -9.05
C GLU A 104 -11.80 -12.96 -10.36
N MET A 105 -12.36 -12.39 -11.42
CA MET A 105 -12.41 -13.04 -12.73
C MET A 105 -11.02 -13.17 -13.34
N GLY A 106 -10.21 -12.10 -13.29
CA GLY A 106 -8.83 -12.11 -13.82
C GLY A 106 -7.87 -13.05 -13.08
N LYS A 107 -8.14 -13.37 -11.80
CA LYS A 107 -7.37 -14.38 -11.04
C LYS A 107 -7.68 -15.83 -11.44
N LYS A 108 -8.86 -16.12 -12.01
CA LYS A 108 -9.26 -17.49 -12.40
C LYS A 108 -8.68 -17.93 -13.74
N GLU A 109 -8.15 -17.01 -14.53
CA GLU A 109 -7.64 -17.26 -15.88
C GLU A 109 -6.10 -17.40 -15.93
N LYS A 110 -5.41 -17.23 -14.79
CA LYS A 110 -3.96 -17.45 -14.61
C LYS A 110 -3.71 -18.75 -13.83
#